data_AF-A0A2H0C484-F1
#
_entry.id   AF-A0A2H0C484-F1
#
_cell.length_a   1.000
_cell.length_b   1.000
_cell.length_c   1.000
_cell.angle_alpha   90.00
_cell.angle_beta   90.00
_cell.angle_gamma   90.00
#
_symmetry.space_group_name_H-M   'P 1'
#
loop_
_entity.id
_entity.type
_entity.pdbx_description
1 polymer ?
#
loop_
_entity_poly.entity_id
_entity_poly.type
_entity_poly.pdbx_seq_one_letter_code
_entity_poly.pdbx_strand_id
1 'polypeptide(L)'
;MRYGQKVEKTNKTINYLISLPPTKPPLPSIALETKKYLHEGCIVSFMYPAWWKTEKQSTQSADFYFENKSVMTLQCNKTNSSDKPKTNWLTTFQKKDPKTGMMVTISINDSQKNWFQLIEKTFEFTTP
;
A
#
# COMPACT_ATOMS: atom_id res chain seq x y z
N MET A 1 2.17 68.06 -10.92
CA MET A 1 1.50 66.81 -11.34
C MET A 1 2.25 65.61 -10.79
N ARG A 2 1.68 64.81 -9.87
CA ARG A 2 2.10 63.42 -9.64
C ARG A 2 0.89 62.58 -9.20
N TYR A 3 -0.17 62.62 -9.99
CA TYR A 3 -1.37 61.77 -9.80
C TYR A 3 -1.23 60.39 -10.46
N GLY A 4 -0.10 60.11 -11.14
CA GLY A 4 0.13 58.86 -11.89
C GLY A 4 0.74 57.70 -11.09
N GLN A 5 1.33 57.93 -9.91
CA GLN A 5 2.04 56.87 -9.18
C GLN A 5 1.13 55.90 -8.39
N LYS A 6 -0.11 56.30 -8.07
CA LYS A 6 -1.02 55.45 -7.28
C LYS A 6 -1.68 54.36 -8.12
N VAL A 7 -2.00 54.62 -9.38
CA VAL A 7 -2.67 53.64 -10.26
C VAL A 7 -1.75 52.48 -10.67
N GLU A 8 -0.45 52.73 -10.85
CA GLU A 8 0.52 51.67 -11.18
C GLU A 8 0.72 50.66 -10.04
N LYS A 9 0.77 51.13 -8.79
CA LYS A 9 0.95 50.23 -7.64
C LYS A 9 -0.27 49.35 -7.43
N THR A 10 -1.47 49.90 -7.56
CA THR A 10 -2.72 49.15 -7.42
C THR A 10 -2.91 48.13 -8.54
N ASN A 11 -2.56 48.45 -9.78
CA ASN A 11 -2.63 47.49 -10.90
C ASN A 11 -1.66 46.30 -10.72
N LYS A 12 -0.47 46.53 -10.17
CA LYS A 12 0.51 45.44 -9.95
C LYS A 12 0.07 44.45 -8.87
N THR A 13 -0.56 44.92 -7.80
CA THR A 13 -1.07 44.03 -6.74
C THR A 13 -2.27 43.21 -7.21
N ILE A 14 -3.14 43.81 -8.03
CA ILE A 14 -4.31 43.11 -8.60
C ILE A 14 -3.85 42.02 -9.59
N ASN A 15 -2.91 42.32 -10.50
CA ASN A 15 -2.38 41.31 -11.43
C ASN A 15 -1.69 40.14 -10.71
N TYR A 16 -1.04 40.39 -9.57
CA TYR A 16 -0.40 39.31 -8.81
C TYR A 16 -1.42 38.34 -8.18
N LEU A 17 -2.55 38.84 -7.68
CA LEU A 17 -3.63 38.01 -7.15
C LEU A 17 -4.33 37.18 -8.24
N ILE A 18 -4.44 37.72 -9.46
CA ILE A 18 -5.07 37.04 -10.61
C ILE A 18 -4.12 36.01 -11.26
N SER A 19 -2.81 36.15 -11.07
CA SER A 19 -1.80 35.26 -11.66
C SER A 19 -1.53 34.00 -10.84
N LEU A 20 -2.20 33.79 -9.70
CA LEU A 20 -2.12 32.51 -9.01
C LEU A 20 -2.84 31.47 -9.89
N PRO A 21 -2.12 30.47 -10.45
CA PRO A 21 -2.80 29.39 -11.15
C PRO A 21 -3.76 28.76 -10.14
N PRO A 22 -5.02 28.45 -10.52
CA PRO A 22 -5.93 27.77 -9.63
C PRO A 22 -5.21 26.53 -9.10
N THR A 23 -5.01 26.50 -7.78
CA THR A 23 -4.48 25.33 -7.09
C THR A 23 -5.40 24.19 -7.50
N LYS A 24 -4.87 23.19 -8.21
CA LYS A 24 -5.66 22.02 -8.60
C LYS A 24 -6.44 21.59 -7.36
N PRO A 25 -7.78 21.46 -7.42
CA PRO A 25 -8.54 21.01 -6.28
C PRO A 25 -7.87 19.74 -5.78
N PRO A 26 -7.71 19.56 -4.45
CA PRO A 26 -7.20 18.30 -3.93
C PRO A 26 -8.05 17.22 -4.58
N LEU A 27 -7.40 16.29 -5.29
CA LEU A 27 -8.11 15.14 -5.87
C LEU A 27 -9.00 14.59 -4.74
N PRO A 28 -10.27 14.26 -5.01
CA PRO A 28 -11.09 13.59 -4.02
C PRO A 28 -10.31 12.35 -3.56
N SER A 29 -9.74 12.45 -2.36
CA SER A 29 -9.11 11.34 -1.69
C SER A 29 -10.25 10.46 -1.25
N ILE A 30 -10.76 9.64 -2.17
CA ILE A 30 -11.58 8.49 -1.82
C ILE A 30 -10.68 7.73 -0.86
N ALA A 31 -10.97 7.83 0.44
CA ALA A 31 -10.20 7.14 1.46
C ALA A 31 -10.34 5.66 1.15
N LEU A 32 -9.32 5.08 0.53
CA LEU A 32 -9.32 3.67 0.24
C LEU A 32 -9.30 2.97 1.61
N GLU A 33 -10.42 2.36 1.99
CA GLU A 33 -10.52 1.71 3.28
C GLU A 33 -9.53 0.56 3.36
N THR A 34 -8.61 0.65 4.33
CA THR A 34 -7.62 -0.39 4.63
C THR A 34 -7.93 -1.00 5.98
N LYS A 35 -7.73 -2.31 6.10
CA LYS A 35 -7.82 -3.06 7.36
C LYS A 35 -6.44 -3.57 7.75
N LYS A 36 -6.22 -3.74 9.06
CA LYS A 36 -5.04 -4.41 9.60
C LYS A 36 -5.31 -5.90 9.66
N TYR A 37 -4.42 -6.69 9.08
CA TYR A 37 -4.41 -8.14 9.20
C TYR A 37 -3.40 -8.57 10.27
N LEU A 38 -3.76 -9.60 11.03
CA LEU A 38 -2.89 -10.26 12.00
C LEU A 38 -2.94 -11.76 11.74
N HIS A 39 -1.79 -12.37 11.50
CA HIS A 39 -1.67 -13.81 11.38
C HIS A 39 -0.88 -14.36 12.56
N GLU A 40 -1.58 -14.95 13.53
CA GLU A 40 -0.96 -15.46 14.75
C GLU A 40 0.06 -16.57 14.47
N GLY A 41 -0.28 -17.54 13.61
CA GLY A 41 0.60 -18.67 13.31
C GLY A 41 1.92 -18.31 12.60
N CYS A 42 1.93 -17.23 11.81
CA CYS A 42 3.11 -16.73 11.12
C CYS A 42 3.75 -15.55 11.85
N ILE A 43 3.13 -15.05 12.93
CA ILE A 43 3.59 -13.93 13.76
C ILE A 43 3.86 -12.68 12.90
N VAL A 44 2.89 -12.31 12.06
CA VAL A 44 3.00 -11.16 11.15
C VAL A 44 1.75 -10.30 11.16
N SER A 45 1.95 -9.02 10.87
CA SER A 45 0.89 -8.06 10.64
C SER A 45 1.21 -7.16 9.45
N PHE A 46 0.17 -6.78 8.70
CA PHE A 46 0.26 -5.84 7.58
C PHE A 46 -1.11 -5.20 7.31
N MET A 47 -1.13 -4.13 6.51
CA MET A 47 -2.36 -3.48 6.06
C MET A 47 -2.75 -3.96 4.67
N TYR A 48 -4.05 -4.14 4.44
CA TYR A 48 -4.60 -4.60 3.17
C TYR A 48 -5.97 -3.95 2.88
N PRO A 49 -6.47 -4.02 1.63
CA PRO A 49 -7.76 -3.44 1.27
C PRO A 49 -8.94 -4.06 2.00
N ALA A 50 -9.86 -3.24 2.50
CA ALA A 50 -11.00 -3.68 3.29
C ALA A 50 -12.01 -4.57 2.54
N TRP A 51 -12.01 -4.49 1.21
CA TRP A 51 -12.88 -5.27 0.30
C TRP A 51 -12.30 -6.62 -0.12
N TRP A 52 -11.08 -6.95 0.30
CA TRP A 52 -10.57 -8.32 0.15
C TRP A 52 -11.13 -9.20 1.27
N LYS A 53 -11.62 -10.38 0.88
CA LYS A 53 -12.11 -11.40 1.81
C LYS A 53 -10.98 -12.35 2.16
N THR A 54 -10.80 -12.63 3.44
CA THR A 54 -9.94 -13.71 3.91
C THR A 54 -10.80 -14.97 4.03
N GLU A 55 -10.72 -15.89 3.07
CA GLU A 55 -11.58 -17.09 3.06
C GLU A 55 -10.91 -18.31 3.68
N LYS A 56 -9.59 -18.43 3.54
CA LYS A 56 -8.84 -19.58 4.05
C LYS A 56 -7.67 -19.09 4.87
N GLN A 57 -7.70 -19.36 6.17
CA GLN A 57 -6.57 -19.16 7.06
C GLN A 57 -6.25 -20.50 7.72
N SER A 58 -5.00 -20.93 7.59
CA SER A 58 -4.43 -22.07 8.27
C SER A 58 -3.41 -21.60 9.31
N THR A 59 -2.76 -22.52 10.00
CA THR A 59 -1.66 -22.19 10.92
C THR A 59 -0.45 -21.58 10.20
N GLN A 60 -0.26 -21.87 8.91
CA GLN A 60 0.96 -21.53 8.16
C GLN A 60 0.69 -20.72 6.89
N SER A 61 -0.57 -20.46 6.55
CA SER A 61 -0.93 -19.78 5.31
C SER A 61 -2.25 -19.05 5.41
N ALA A 62 -2.41 -18.03 4.57
CA ALA A 62 -3.68 -17.35 4.39
C ALA A 62 -3.90 -16.95 2.94
N ASP A 63 -5.11 -17.16 2.43
CA ASP A 63 -5.53 -16.76 1.09
C ASP A 63 -6.56 -15.64 1.15
N PHE A 64 -6.37 -14.66 0.26
CA PHE A 64 -7.21 -13.47 0.13
C PHE A 64 -7.86 -13.46 -1.24
N TYR A 65 -9.12 -13.07 -1.27
CA TYR A 65 -9.97 -13.10 -2.45
C TYR A 65 -10.62 -11.75 -2.71
N PHE A 66 -10.77 -11.41 -3.99
CA PHE A 66 -11.58 -10.30 -4.47
C PHE A 66 -12.42 -10.79 -5.64
N GLU A 67 -13.75 -10.56 -5.61
CA GLU A 67 -14.68 -11.05 -6.64
C GLU A 67 -14.49 -12.56 -6.97
N ASN A 68 -14.33 -13.38 -5.94
CA ASN A 68 -14.10 -14.84 -6.02
C ASN A 68 -12.80 -15.26 -6.73
N LYS A 69 -11.86 -14.33 -6.96
CA LYS A 69 -10.52 -14.62 -7.48
C LYS A 69 -9.50 -14.49 -6.36
N SER A 70 -8.60 -15.46 -6.23
CA SER A 70 -7.45 -15.33 -5.34
C SER A 70 -6.60 -14.16 -5.80
N VAL A 71 -6.33 -13.21 -4.92
CA VAL A 71 -5.54 -12.00 -5.19
C VAL A 71 -4.22 -11.97 -4.46
N MET A 72 -4.14 -12.64 -3.32
CA MET A 72 -2.94 -12.72 -2.52
C MET A 72 -2.92 -14.01 -1.71
N THR A 73 -1.74 -14.60 -1.62
CA THR A 73 -1.46 -15.74 -0.73
C THR A 73 -0.29 -15.40 0.16
N LEU A 74 -0.44 -15.71 1.43
CA LEU A 74 0.60 -15.68 2.45
C LEU A 74 0.96 -17.10 2.82
N GLN A 75 2.24 -17.38 2.93
CA GLN A 75 2.76 -18.66 3.42
C GLN A 75 3.98 -18.43 4.29
N CYS A 76 4.02 -19.06 5.46
CA CYS A 76 5.18 -19.09 6.32
C CYS A 76 5.68 -20.52 6.48
N ASN A 77 6.96 -20.74 6.17
CA ASN A 77 7.62 -22.04 6.31
C ASN A 77 8.88 -21.90 7.14
N LYS A 78 9.19 -22.94 7.93
CA LYS A 78 10.47 -23.05 8.66
C LYS A 78 11.66 -23.45 7.78
N THR A 79 11.42 -23.74 6.51
CA THR A 79 12.47 -24.16 5.57
C THR A 79 13.10 -22.94 4.89
N ASN A 80 14.43 -23.00 4.69
CA ASN A 80 15.21 -21.99 3.95
C ASN A 80 14.93 -22.02 2.43
N SER A 81 13.71 -22.36 2.01
CA SER A 81 13.42 -22.43 0.58
C SER A 81 13.39 -21.02 0.02
N SER A 82 14.51 -20.65 -0.59
CA SER A 82 14.72 -19.42 -1.35
C SER A 82 14.15 -19.57 -2.77
N ASP A 83 13.32 -20.60 -2.99
CA ASP A 83 12.63 -20.81 -4.25
C ASP A 83 11.56 -19.74 -4.39
N LYS A 84 11.95 -18.66 -5.07
CA LYS A 84 10.98 -17.73 -5.66
C LYS A 84 10.14 -18.56 -6.64
N PRO A 85 8.83 -18.73 -6.43
CA PRO A 85 7.99 -19.32 -7.47
C PRO A 85 8.15 -18.45 -8.73
N LYS A 86 8.77 -18.99 -9.77
CA LYS A 86 8.88 -18.34 -11.08
C LYS A 86 7.52 -18.42 -11.77
N THR A 87 6.62 -17.51 -11.42
CA THR A 87 5.36 -17.30 -12.14
C THR A 87 5.31 -15.86 -12.64
N ASN A 88 5.17 -15.70 -13.95
CA ASN A 88 5.30 -14.40 -14.64
C ASN A 88 4.17 -13.40 -14.35
N TRP A 89 3.22 -13.72 -13.45
CA TRP A 89 2.01 -12.94 -13.17
C TRP A 89 1.80 -12.67 -11.67
N LEU A 90 2.77 -13.06 -10.83
CA LEU A 90 2.77 -12.84 -9.40
C LEU A 90 3.94 -11.93 -9.01
N THR A 91 3.65 -10.86 -8.28
CA THR A 91 4.65 -10.11 -7.55
C THR A 91 4.80 -10.72 -6.17
N THR A 92 5.98 -11.28 -5.87
CA THR A 92 6.27 -11.97 -4.60
C THR A 92 7.37 -11.23 -3.84
N PHE A 93 7.20 -11.09 -2.53
CA PHE A 93 8.29 -10.76 -1.62
C PHE A 93 8.41 -11.79 -0.50
N GLN A 94 9.62 -11.90 0.03
CA GLN A 94 9.97 -12.82 1.09
C GLN A 94 10.71 -12.08 2.18
N LYS A 95 10.33 -12.29 3.44
CA LYS A 95 11.00 -11.70 4.60
C LYS A 95 11.27 -12.79 5.63
N LYS A 96 12.50 -12.84 6.12
CA LYS A 96 12.91 -13.75 7.20
C LYS A 96 12.68 -13.08 8.54
N ASP A 97 12.02 -13.76 9.46
CA ASP A 97 11.94 -13.32 10.84
C ASP A 97 13.33 -13.43 11.49
N PRO A 98 13.92 -12.33 12.00
CA PRO A 98 15.21 -12.37 12.67
C PRO A 98 15.19 -13.18 13.98
N LYS A 99 14.04 -13.37 14.63
CA LYS A 99 13.94 -14.06 15.92
C LYS A 99 13.70 -15.56 15.77
N THR A 100 12.71 -15.93 14.97
CA THR A 100 12.33 -17.35 14.80
C THR A 100 13.04 -18.02 13.64
N GLY A 101 13.65 -17.25 12.73
CA GLY A 101 14.25 -17.76 11.49
C GLY A 101 13.22 -18.21 10.43
N MET A 102 11.93 -18.01 10.68
CA MET A 102 10.84 -18.37 9.76
C MET A 102 10.85 -17.48 8.52
N MET A 103 10.67 -18.08 7.35
CA MET A 103 10.53 -17.36 6.08
C MET A 103 9.05 -17.13 5.79
N VAL A 104 8.66 -15.86 5.67
CA VAL A 104 7.30 -15.47 5.26
C VAL A 104 7.35 -15.02 3.81
N THR A 105 6.53 -15.65 2.98
CA THR A 105 6.36 -15.36 1.56
C THR A 105 4.97 -14.80 1.34
N ILE A 106 4.88 -13.64 0.70
CA ILE A 106 3.63 -13.04 0.26
C ILE A 106 3.69 -12.91 -1.26
N SER A 107 2.70 -13.50 -1.93
CA SER A 107 2.53 -13.46 -3.38
C SER A 107 1.23 -12.73 -3.70
N ILE A 108 1.30 -11.72 -4.55
CA ILE A 108 0.16 -10.89 -4.96
C ILE A 108 0.05 -10.94 -6.49
N ASN A 109 -1.17 -11.04 -7.01
CA ASN A 109 -1.41 -10.96 -8.44
C ASN A 109 -0.99 -9.59 -8.99
N ASP A 110 -0.41 -9.57 -10.18
CA ASP A 110 0.02 -8.32 -10.82
C ASP A 110 -1.14 -7.32 -11.05
N SER A 111 -2.37 -7.81 -11.22
CA SER A 111 -3.57 -6.96 -11.30
C SER A 111 -3.84 -6.15 -10.03
N GLN A 112 -3.29 -6.58 -8.88
CA GLN A 112 -3.39 -5.94 -7.57
C GLN A 112 -2.06 -5.34 -7.11
N LYS A 113 -1.08 -5.17 -8.02
CA LYS A 113 0.27 -4.67 -7.72
C LYS A 113 0.29 -3.30 -7.03
N ASN A 114 -0.74 -2.47 -7.22
CA ASN A 114 -0.84 -1.19 -6.51
C ASN A 114 -0.88 -1.36 -4.98
N TRP A 115 -1.42 -2.49 -4.51
CA TRP A 115 -1.50 -2.82 -3.09
C TRP A 115 -0.22 -3.45 -2.53
N PHE A 116 0.64 -3.96 -3.41
CA PHE A 116 1.91 -4.58 -3.04
C PHE A 116 2.77 -3.65 -2.18
N GLN A 117 2.93 -2.39 -2.59
CA GLN A 117 3.76 -1.43 -1.83
C GLN A 117 3.20 -1.12 -0.44
N LEU A 118 1.88 -1.07 -0.30
CA LEU A 118 1.26 -0.87 1.01
C LEU A 118 1.58 -2.06 1.92
N ILE A 119 1.33 -3.26 1.41
CA ILE A 119 1.53 -4.49 2.18
C ILE A 119 3.00 -4.65 2.56
N GLU A 120 3.92 -4.45 1.63
CA GLU A 120 5.37 -4.54 1.86
C GLU A 120 5.84 -3.51 2.91
N LYS A 121 5.40 -2.25 2.81
CA LYS A 121 5.81 -1.19 3.75
C LYS A 121 5.21 -1.33 5.15
N THR A 122 4.01 -1.88 5.23
CA THR A 122 3.30 -2.08 6.51
C THR A 122 3.56 -3.47 7.10
N PHE A 123 4.36 -4.29 6.42
CA PHE A 123 4.70 -5.63 6.90
C PHE A 123 5.64 -5.56 8.10
N GLU A 124 5.15 -6.10 9.21
CA GLU A 124 5.86 -6.20 10.47
C GLU A 124 5.74 -7.62 11.04
N PHE A 125 6.83 -8.10 11.63
CA PHE A 125 6.77 -9.28 12.49
C PHE A 125 6.21 -8.84 13.84
N THR A 126 5.17 -9.52 14.31
CA THR A 126 4.64 -9.24 15.63
C THR A 126 5.55 -9.86 16.70
N THR A 127 5.52 -9.32 17.91
CA THR A 127 6.10 -10.02 19.05
C THR A 127 5.11 -11.10 19.50
N PRO A 128 5.57 -12.34 19.76
CA PRO A 128 4.76 -13.32 20.46
C PRO A 128 4.46 -12.88 21.90
#